data_AF-A0A1I7XWR2-F1
#
_entry.id   AF-A0A1I7XWR2-F1
#
_cell.length_a   1.000
_cell.length_b   1.000
_cell.length_c   1.000
_cell.angle_alpha   90.00
_cell.angle_beta   90.00
_cell.angle_gamma   90.00
#
_symmetry.space_group_name_H-M   'P 1'
#
loop_
_entity.id
_entity.type
_entity.pdbx_description
1 polymer ?
#
loop_
_entity_poly.entity_id
_entity_poly.type
_entity_poly.pdbx_seq_one_letter_code
_entity_poly.pdbx_strand_id
1 'polypeptide(L)'
;MSADCVRIVAFVLLLSVACTKAVFTDHFRNFIVRNYGMGVVDQLERADLGADAAFGGKTDNENEFKQQAVIFVHGITNKITRFQGAVDHFLRKGYNRWEVYGTTWGDAGATPVGLVDMKCTYVKQIRSMIIAVRQYTGTKVDVIAYSMGAPLARKAILGGNCVDTREILA
;
A
#
# COMPACT_ATOMS: atom_id res chain seq x y z
N MET A 1 -36.87 45.99 34.76
CA MET A 1 -36.12 44.88 35.41
C MET A 1 -36.09 43.77 34.38
N SER A 2 -35.06 43.65 33.55
CA SER A 2 -33.69 43.17 33.80
C SER A 2 -33.57 41.79 33.14
N ALA A 3 -32.39 41.57 32.53
CA ALA A 3 -31.83 40.28 32.08
C ALA A 3 -32.44 39.66 30.80
N ASP A 4 -31.68 39.19 29.81
CA ASP A 4 -30.24 39.16 29.61
C ASP A 4 -29.96 38.99 28.11
N CYS A 5 -29.05 39.81 27.59
CA CYS A 5 -28.52 39.72 26.24
C CYS A 5 -27.34 38.73 26.27
N VAL A 6 -27.64 37.43 26.18
CA VAL A 6 -26.58 36.43 25.97
C VAL A 6 -26.26 36.40 24.48
N ARG A 7 -25.14 37.05 24.15
CA ARG A 7 -24.46 37.01 22.87
C ARG A 7 -24.32 35.56 22.39
N ILE A 8 -25.10 35.19 21.37
CA ILE A 8 -24.87 33.97 20.60
C ILE A 8 -23.62 34.23 19.76
N VAL A 9 -22.46 33.84 20.29
CA VAL A 9 -21.23 33.75 19.51
C VAL A 9 -21.39 32.52 18.60
N ALA A 10 -21.80 32.77 17.36
CA ALA A 10 -21.78 31.77 16.31
C ALA A 10 -20.32 31.47 15.93
N PHE A 11 -19.67 30.57 16.68
CA PHE A 11 -18.47 29.88 16.21
C PHE A 11 -18.92 28.91 15.11
N VAL A 12 -18.89 29.38 13.87
CA VAL A 12 -18.91 28.49 12.71
C VAL A 12 -17.65 27.64 12.82
N LEU A 13 -17.81 26.40 13.29
CA LEU A 13 -16.79 25.37 13.21
C LEU A 13 -16.43 25.24 11.73
N LEU A 14 -15.27 25.78 11.33
CA LEU A 14 -14.61 25.33 10.12
C LEU A 14 -14.44 23.81 10.29
N LEU A 15 -15.24 23.04 9.58
CA LEU A 15 -14.93 21.64 9.29
C LEU A 15 -13.66 21.65 8.45
N SER A 16 -12.52 21.74 9.12
CA SER A 16 -11.23 21.42 8.54
C SER A 16 -11.25 19.92 8.26
N VAL A 17 -11.70 19.55 7.06
CA VAL A 17 -11.45 18.22 6.49
C VAL A 17 -9.95 18.15 6.18
N ALA A 18 -9.16 17.95 7.22
CA ALA A 18 -7.73 17.75 7.13
C ALA A 18 -7.41 16.38 7.72
N CYS A 19 -7.20 15.42 6.84
CA CYS A 19 -5.90 14.78 6.61
C CYS A 19 -6.17 13.43 5.92
N THR A 20 -6.33 13.43 4.59
CA THR A 20 -6.08 12.19 3.85
C THR A 20 -4.58 11.96 3.92
N LYS A 21 -4.14 11.20 4.94
CA LYS A 21 -2.79 10.60 4.92
C LYS A 21 -2.82 9.48 3.88
N ALA A 22 -2.88 9.88 2.60
CA ALA A 22 -2.84 8.95 1.50
C ALA A 22 -1.43 8.32 1.50
N VAL A 23 -1.40 7.01 1.75
CA VAL A 23 -0.16 6.22 1.82
C VAL A 23 0.31 5.91 0.40
N PHE A 24 -0.64 5.79 -0.54
CA PHE A 24 -0.39 5.96 -1.97
C PHE A 24 -0.65 7.40 -2.41
N THR A 25 -0.22 7.75 -3.63
CA THR A 25 -0.71 8.99 -4.23
C THR A 25 -2.22 8.91 -4.48
N ASP A 26 -2.91 10.05 -4.42
CA ASP A 26 -4.35 10.11 -4.68
C ASP A 26 -4.70 9.54 -6.06
N HIS A 27 -3.82 9.70 -7.06
CA HIS A 27 -4.03 9.15 -8.39
C HIS A 27 -4.14 7.62 -8.38
N PHE A 28 -3.16 6.95 -7.76
CA PHE A 28 -3.16 5.49 -7.70
C PHE A 28 -4.24 4.96 -6.75
N ARG A 29 -4.46 5.64 -5.62
CA ARG A 29 -5.57 5.35 -4.71
C ARG A 29 -6.91 5.41 -5.45
N ASN A 30 -7.18 6.47 -6.19
CA ASN A 30 -8.42 6.62 -6.98
C ASN A 30 -8.54 5.54 -8.06
N PHE A 31 -7.43 5.15 -8.70
CA PHE A 31 -7.42 4.01 -9.61
C PHE A 31 -7.85 2.72 -8.89
N ILE A 32 -7.31 2.43 -7.72
CA ILE A 32 -7.67 1.23 -6.95
C ILE A 32 -9.15 1.28 -6.56
N VAL A 33 -9.63 2.40 -6.02
CA VAL A 33 -11.05 2.58 -5.66
C VAL A 33 -11.95 2.29 -6.86
N ARG A 34 -11.65 2.88 -8.02
CA ARG A 34 -12.48 2.77 -9.22
C ARG A 34 -12.54 1.34 -9.78
N ASN A 35 -11.46 0.57 -9.66
CA ASN A 35 -11.35 -0.74 -10.30
C ASN A 35 -11.56 -1.93 -9.35
N TYR A 36 -11.32 -1.74 -8.05
CA TYR A 36 -11.35 -2.83 -7.05
C TYR A 36 -12.09 -2.46 -5.76
N GLY A 37 -12.45 -1.19 -5.56
CA GLY A 37 -13.18 -0.71 -4.40
C GLY A 37 -12.31 -0.35 -3.19
N MET A 38 -12.93 0.32 -2.21
CA MET A 38 -12.26 0.81 -1.00
C MET A 38 -11.62 -0.30 -0.15
N GLY A 39 -12.21 -1.50 -0.11
CA GLY A 39 -11.63 -2.60 0.67
C GLY A 39 -10.22 -3.02 0.21
N VAL A 40 -9.93 -2.91 -1.09
CA VAL A 40 -8.58 -3.17 -1.62
C VAL A 40 -7.63 -2.01 -1.31
N VAL A 41 -8.13 -0.77 -1.25
CA VAL A 41 -7.34 0.36 -0.75
C VAL A 41 -6.92 0.12 0.69
N ASP A 42 -7.86 -0.22 1.57
CA ASP A 42 -7.55 -0.47 2.99
C ASP A 42 -6.55 -1.62 3.15
N GLN A 43 -6.70 -2.67 2.35
CA GLN A 43 -5.79 -3.82 2.31
C GLN A 43 -4.36 -3.44 1.85
N LEU A 44 -4.20 -2.48 0.94
CA LEU A 44 -2.91 -2.14 0.32
C LEU A 44 -2.24 -0.89 0.92
N GLU A 45 -3.00 0.12 1.35
CA GLU A 45 -2.44 1.32 1.98
C GLU A 45 -1.97 1.04 3.40
N ARG A 46 -2.68 0.14 4.12
CA ARG A 46 -2.37 -0.21 5.50
C ARG A 46 -2.17 1.01 6.39
N ALA A 47 -3.08 1.97 6.27
CA ALA A 47 -3.08 3.20 7.05
C ALA A 47 -3.13 2.93 8.56
N ASP A 48 -3.64 1.76 8.98
CA ASP A 48 -3.60 1.24 10.35
C ASP A 48 -2.16 1.09 10.90
N LEU A 49 -1.18 0.87 10.01
CA LEU A 49 0.24 0.76 10.35
C LEU A 49 1.01 2.09 10.24
N GLY A 50 0.34 3.18 9.83
CA GLY A 50 0.93 4.51 9.70
C GLY A 50 1.15 4.95 8.25
N ALA A 51 1.54 6.22 8.08
CA ALA A 51 1.69 6.85 6.76
C ALA A 51 2.88 6.32 5.93
N ASP A 52 3.74 5.49 6.54
CA ASP A 52 4.91 4.88 5.93
C ASP A 52 4.67 3.41 5.54
N ALA A 53 3.43 2.94 5.64
CA ALA A 53 3.09 1.54 5.45
C ALA A 53 3.05 1.09 3.98
N ALA A 54 2.98 2.03 3.03
CA ALA A 54 2.95 1.77 1.60
C ALA A 54 3.52 2.98 0.82
N PHE A 55 3.78 2.79 -0.47
CA PHE A 55 4.12 3.89 -1.38
C PHE A 55 3.88 3.48 -2.84
N GLY A 56 3.71 4.48 -3.70
CA GLY A 56 3.61 4.32 -5.14
C GLY A 56 2.49 5.15 -5.76
N GLY A 57 2.51 5.22 -7.09
CA GLY A 57 1.52 5.96 -7.88
C GLY A 57 2.01 7.30 -8.42
N LYS A 58 1.36 7.77 -9.50
CA LYS A 58 1.63 9.09 -10.10
C LYS A 58 1.10 10.21 -9.23
N THR A 59 1.67 11.41 -9.31
CA THR A 59 1.05 12.60 -8.70
C THR A 59 -0.12 13.13 -9.53
N ASP A 60 -0.10 12.92 -10.84
CA ASP A 60 -1.04 13.46 -11.82
C ASP A 60 -1.04 12.61 -13.12
N ASN A 61 -1.85 13.03 -14.10
CA ASN A 61 -1.97 12.35 -15.39
C ASN A 61 -0.83 12.64 -16.37
N GLU A 62 -0.05 13.70 -16.16
CA GLU A 62 1.03 14.12 -17.06
C GLU A 62 2.29 13.28 -16.87
N ASN A 63 2.46 12.70 -15.68
CA ASN A 63 3.53 11.74 -15.43
C ASN A 63 3.43 10.52 -16.34
N GLU A 64 4.52 10.22 -17.04
CA GLU A 64 4.64 9.04 -17.90
C GLU A 64 5.43 7.91 -17.23
N PHE A 65 5.10 6.66 -17.57
CA PHE A 65 5.92 5.51 -17.19
C PHE A 65 7.02 5.33 -18.24
N LYS A 66 8.28 5.46 -17.82
CA LYS A 66 9.49 5.29 -18.62
C LYS A 66 10.16 3.94 -18.35
N GLN A 67 9.96 3.37 -17.16
CA GLN A 67 10.54 2.10 -16.74
C GLN A 67 9.48 1.06 -16.39
N GLN A 68 9.88 -0.22 -16.39
CA GLN A 68 9.07 -1.31 -15.86
C GLN A 68 8.83 -1.09 -14.36
N ALA A 69 7.62 -1.30 -13.88
CA ALA A 69 7.30 -1.03 -12.48
C ALA A 69 7.96 -2.06 -11.55
N VAL A 70 8.48 -1.59 -10.42
CA VAL A 70 9.13 -2.41 -9.40
C VAL A 70 8.26 -2.45 -8.16
N ILE A 71 8.03 -3.66 -7.63
CA ILE A 71 7.26 -3.90 -6.41
C ILE A 71 8.18 -4.53 -5.36
N PHE A 72 8.33 -3.85 -4.23
CA PHE A 72 9.07 -4.38 -3.08
C PHE A 72 8.16 -5.18 -2.15
N VAL A 73 8.65 -6.33 -1.70
CA VAL A 73 7.97 -7.19 -0.71
C VAL A 73 8.93 -7.49 0.44
N HIS A 74 8.64 -6.95 1.61
CA HIS A 74 9.55 -7.05 2.76
C HIS A 74 9.52 -8.41 3.45
N GLY A 75 10.50 -8.63 4.34
CA GLY A 75 10.61 -9.84 5.16
C GLY A 75 9.78 -9.77 6.44
N ILE A 76 9.82 -10.85 7.21
CA ILE A 76 9.19 -10.92 8.53
C ILE A 76 9.65 -9.78 9.46
N THR A 77 8.79 -9.39 10.41
CA THR A 77 9.07 -8.35 11.41
C THR A 77 9.54 -7.01 10.86
N ASN A 78 9.16 -6.66 9.62
CA ASN A 78 9.55 -5.41 8.99
C ASN A 78 8.33 -4.63 8.48
N LYS A 79 8.56 -3.35 8.19
CA LYS A 79 7.73 -2.51 7.33
C LYS A 79 8.36 -2.39 5.95
N ILE A 80 7.57 -1.91 4.99
CA ILE A 80 8.08 -1.59 3.66
C ILE A 80 9.20 -0.54 3.69
N THR A 81 9.22 0.37 4.67
CA THR A 81 10.28 1.37 4.85
C THR A 81 11.69 0.80 5.03
N ARG A 82 11.82 -0.48 5.37
CA ARG A 82 13.13 -1.16 5.36
C ARG A 82 13.80 -1.12 3.98
N PHE A 83 13.01 -0.98 2.91
CA PHE A 83 13.51 -0.85 1.54
C PHE A 83 13.83 0.58 1.12
N GLN A 84 13.74 1.59 2.00
CA GLN A 84 13.97 2.99 1.60
C GLN A 84 15.32 3.20 0.93
N GLY A 85 16.40 2.58 1.45
CA GLY A 85 17.71 2.67 0.82
C GLY A 85 17.78 2.05 -0.59
N ALA A 86 17.01 0.98 -0.85
CA ALA A 86 16.86 0.40 -2.17
C ALA A 86 16.03 1.30 -3.08
N VAL A 87 14.89 1.82 -2.59
CA VAL A 87 14.07 2.80 -3.32
C VAL A 87 14.91 3.99 -3.75
N ASP A 88 15.67 4.60 -2.82
CA ASP A 88 16.54 5.74 -3.12
C ASP A 88 17.60 5.39 -4.16
N HIS A 89 18.10 4.14 -4.17
CA HIS A 89 19.01 3.68 -5.21
C HIS A 89 18.35 3.66 -6.58
N PHE A 90 17.14 3.12 -6.71
CA PHE A 90 16.39 3.12 -7.98
C PHE A 90 16.12 4.55 -8.46
N LEU A 91 15.71 5.45 -7.57
CA LEU A 91 15.48 6.85 -7.92
C LEU A 91 16.77 7.54 -8.43
N ARG A 92 17.91 7.30 -7.77
CA ARG A 92 19.22 7.79 -8.26
C ARG A 92 19.63 7.19 -9.61
N LYS A 93 19.06 6.05 -10.00
CA LYS A 93 19.29 5.40 -11.29
C LYS A 93 18.25 5.78 -12.36
N GLY A 94 17.43 6.79 -12.10
CA GLY A 94 16.51 7.37 -13.07
C GLY A 94 15.12 6.73 -13.08
N TYR A 95 14.78 5.90 -12.09
CA TYR A 95 13.38 5.54 -11.87
C TYR A 95 12.62 6.73 -11.31
N ASN A 96 11.37 6.86 -11.74
CA ASN A 96 10.43 7.79 -11.14
C ASN A 96 9.81 7.18 -9.89
N ARG A 97 9.38 8.03 -8.94
CA ARG A 97 8.69 7.56 -7.72
C ARG A 97 7.42 6.78 -8.04
N TRP A 98 6.73 7.11 -9.13
CA TRP A 98 5.53 6.41 -9.59
C TRP A 98 5.82 5.11 -10.35
N GLU A 99 7.08 4.67 -10.44
CA GLU A 99 7.45 3.36 -11.00
C GLU A 99 7.89 2.39 -9.90
N VAL A 100 7.91 2.85 -8.64
CA VAL A 100 8.40 2.08 -7.50
C VAL A 100 7.28 1.97 -6.47
N TYR A 101 6.96 0.74 -6.09
CA TYR A 101 5.77 0.41 -5.31
C TYR A 101 6.09 -0.51 -4.14
N GLY A 102 5.28 -0.45 -3.10
CA GLY A 102 5.36 -1.36 -1.97
C GLY A 102 4.23 -1.19 -0.99
N THR A 103 3.91 -2.26 -0.26
CA THR A 103 2.93 -2.29 0.83
C THR A 103 3.49 -3.14 1.97
N THR A 104 3.13 -2.78 3.20
CA THR A 104 3.46 -3.57 4.40
C THR A 104 2.44 -4.70 4.56
N TRP A 105 2.90 -5.94 4.56
CA TRP A 105 2.07 -7.09 4.89
C TRP A 105 2.22 -7.46 6.38
N GLY A 106 1.22 -8.13 6.94
CA GLY A 106 1.22 -8.54 8.35
C GLY A 106 1.04 -7.35 9.30
N ASP A 107 1.71 -7.36 10.44
CA ASP A 107 1.47 -6.44 11.55
C ASP A 107 2.66 -5.51 11.84
N ALA A 108 3.52 -5.28 10.85
CA ALA A 108 4.75 -4.51 10.98
C ALA A 108 5.73 -5.01 12.08
N GLY A 109 5.64 -6.29 12.47
CA GLY A 109 6.53 -6.91 13.45
C GLY A 109 6.03 -6.87 14.89
N ALA A 110 4.73 -6.70 15.10
CA ALA A 110 4.12 -6.90 16.41
C ALA A 110 4.18 -8.38 16.84
N THR A 111 4.01 -9.32 15.89
CA THR A 111 4.15 -10.75 16.18
C THR A 111 5.65 -11.15 16.22
N PRO A 112 6.10 -11.84 17.28
CA PRO A 112 7.46 -12.36 17.38
C PRO A 112 7.83 -13.28 16.21
N VAL A 113 9.09 -13.22 15.76
CA VAL A 113 9.56 -13.91 14.54
C VAL A 113 9.24 -15.42 14.49
N GLY A 114 9.28 -16.12 15.62
CA GLY A 114 8.99 -17.56 15.69
C GLY A 114 7.51 -17.93 15.63
N LEU A 115 6.62 -16.93 15.69
CA LEU A 115 5.16 -17.10 15.73
C LEU A 115 4.46 -16.54 14.50
N VAL A 116 5.21 -16.06 13.49
CA VAL A 116 4.61 -15.54 12.27
C VAL A 116 4.36 -16.66 11.29
N ASP A 117 3.09 -16.82 10.93
CA ASP A 117 2.66 -17.75 9.90
C ASP A 117 2.51 -17.07 8.53
N MET A 118 2.70 -17.84 7.47
CA MET A 118 2.38 -17.42 6.10
C MET A 118 0.87 -17.54 5.83
N LYS A 119 0.11 -16.53 6.24
CA LYS A 119 -1.36 -16.52 6.06
C LYS A 119 -1.78 -16.29 4.61
N CYS A 120 -2.89 -16.91 4.19
CA CYS A 120 -3.50 -16.68 2.87
C CYS A 120 -3.78 -15.19 2.62
N THR A 121 -4.20 -14.47 3.67
CA THR A 121 -4.48 -13.04 3.61
C THR A 121 -3.27 -12.21 3.18
N TYR A 122 -2.06 -12.58 3.62
CA TYR A 122 -0.81 -11.92 3.21
C TYR A 122 -0.50 -12.19 1.75
N VAL A 123 -0.71 -13.43 1.30
CA VAL A 123 -0.52 -13.82 -0.10
C VAL A 123 -1.51 -13.08 -1.01
N LYS A 124 -2.79 -13.00 -0.61
CA LYS A 124 -3.85 -12.28 -1.35
C LYS A 124 -3.56 -10.79 -1.41
N GLN A 125 -3.04 -10.19 -0.34
CA GLN A 125 -2.61 -8.78 -0.34
C GLN A 125 -1.50 -8.54 -1.38
N ILE A 126 -0.44 -9.37 -1.38
CA ILE A 126 0.67 -9.23 -2.33
C ILE A 126 0.18 -9.49 -3.77
N ARG A 127 -0.68 -10.49 -4.00
CA ARG A 127 -1.30 -10.75 -5.31
C ARG A 127 -2.10 -9.54 -5.79
N SER A 128 -2.90 -8.93 -4.91
CA SER A 128 -3.69 -7.73 -5.22
C SER A 128 -2.79 -6.55 -5.58
N MET A 129 -1.67 -6.36 -4.88
CA MET A 129 -0.68 -5.34 -5.22
C MET A 129 -0.09 -5.55 -6.61
N ILE A 130 0.34 -6.79 -6.92
CA ILE A 130 0.92 -7.14 -8.23
C ILE A 130 -0.08 -6.87 -9.36
N ILE A 131 -1.33 -7.28 -9.19
CA ILE A 131 -2.39 -7.08 -10.19
C ILE A 131 -2.70 -5.59 -10.37
N ALA A 132 -2.89 -4.86 -9.26
CA ALA A 132 -3.23 -3.43 -9.30
C ALA A 132 -2.12 -2.62 -9.97
N VAL A 133 -0.86 -2.84 -9.61
CA VAL A 133 0.27 -2.13 -10.23
C VAL A 133 0.39 -2.47 -11.71
N ARG A 134 0.34 -3.76 -12.08
CA ARG A 134 0.40 -4.19 -13.49
C ARG A 134 -0.71 -3.57 -14.34
N GLN A 135 -1.94 -3.50 -13.81
CA GLN A 135 -3.06 -2.89 -14.52
C GLN A 135 -2.94 -1.35 -14.56
N TYR A 136 -2.44 -0.73 -13.51
CA TYR A 136 -2.24 0.72 -13.43
C TYR A 136 -1.14 1.21 -14.37
N THR A 137 -0.02 0.47 -14.47
CA THR A 137 1.11 0.86 -15.32
C THR A 137 0.97 0.40 -16.76
N GLY A 138 0.13 -0.62 -17.02
CA GLY A 138 0.01 -1.24 -18.34
C GLY A 138 1.24 -2.03 -18.76
N THR A 139 2.18 -2.29 -17.85
CA THR A 139 3.45 -2.98 -18.11
C THR A 139 3.57 -4.27 -17.31
N LYS A 140 4.58 -5.10 -17.62
CA LYS A 140 5.00 -6.15 -16.68
C LYS A 140 5.55 -5.50 -15.40
N VAL A 141 5.71 -6.30 -14.35
CA VAL A 141 6.26 -5.82 -13.07
C VAL A 141 7.43 -6.69 -12.64
N ASP A 142 8.44 -6.07 -12.04
CA ASP A 142 9.53 -6.75 -11.35
C ASP A 142 9.24 -6.79 -9.85
N VAL A 143 9.32 -7.98 -9.24
CA VAL A 143 9.08 -8.15 -7.80
C VAL A 143 10.40 -8.42 -7.09
N ILE A 144 10.80 -7.50 -6.22
CA ILE A 144 11.99 -7.64 -5.36
C ILE A 144 11.53 -8.01 -3.97
N ALA A 145 11.79 -9.26 -3.59
CA ALA A 145 11.32 -9.82 -2.33
C ALA A 145 12.49 -10.32 -1.45
N TYR A 146 12.36 -10.15 -0.13
CA TYR A 146 13.40 -10.53 0.83
C TYR A 146 12.87 -11.43 1.94
N SER A 147 13.66 -12.43 2.35
CA SER A 147 13.35 -13.34 3.45
C SER A 147 11.95 -13.97 3.26
N MET A 148 11.07 -13.96 4.26
CA MET A 148 9.70 -14.47 4.17
C MET A 148 8.84 -13.79 3.09
N GLY A 149 9.21 -12.58 2.65
CA GLY A 149 8.58 -11.94 1.49
C GLY A 149 8.75 -12.71 0.19
N ALA A 150 9.86 -13.45 0.03
CA ALA A 150 10.15 -14.21 -1.19
C ALA A 150 9.18 -15.39 -1.42
N PRO A 151 8.95 -16.31 -0.46
CA PRO A 151 7.96 -17.37 -0.65
C PRO A 151 6.52 -16.82 -0.70
N LEU A 152 6.20 -15.73 0.01
CA LEU A 152 4.90 -15.06 -0.10
C LEU A 152 4.66 -14.52 -1.52
N ALA A 153 5.62 -13.79 -2.07
CA ALA A 153 5.56 -13.26 -3.44
C ALA A 153 5.49 -14.38 -4.48
N ARG A 154 6.31 -15.43 -4.32
CA ARG A 154 6.27 -16.61 -5.21
C ARG A 154 4.89 -17.26 -5.21
N LYS A 155 4.27 -17.44 -4.04
CA LYS A 155 2.92 -18.01 -3.94
C LYS A 155 1.87 -17.07 -4.55
N ALA A 156 1.99 -15.76 -4.35
CA ALA A 156 1.10 -14.78 -4.94
C ALA A 156 1.15 -14.77 -6.48
N ILE A 157 2.33 -15.00 -7.06
CA ILE A 157 2.54 -15.08 -8.52
C ILE A 157 2.01 -16.39 -9.09
N LEU A 158 2.39 -17.54 -8.51
CA LEU A 158 2.03 -18.86 -9.02
C LEU A 158 0.56 -19.23 -8.75
N GLY A 159 -0.06 -18.65 -7.73
CA GLY A 159 -1.42 -18.94 -7.33
C GLY A 159 -1.63 -20.33 -6.72
N GLY A 160 -2.79 -20.92 -6.98
CA GLY A 160 -3.21 -22.22 -6.43
C GLY A 160 -3.71 -22.11 -4.98
N ASN A 161 -3.74 -23.24 -4.27
CA ASN A 161 -4.43 -23.31 -2.97
C ASN A 161 -3.63 -22.64 -1.85
N CYS A 162 -4.28 -21.82 -1.03
CA CYS A 162 -3.78 -21.40 0.26
C CYS A 162 -3.71 -22.58 1.23
N VAL A 163 -2.60 -22.70 1.97
CA VAL A 163 -2.35 -23.86 2.83
C VAL A 163 -3.24 -23.84 4.08
N ASP A 164 -3.43 -22.66 4.64
CA ASP A 164 -4.20 -22.40 5.87
C ASP A 164 -5.72 -22.37 5.64
N THR A 165 -6.20 -21.80 4.53
CA THR A 165 -7.66 -21.66 4.28
C THR A 165 -8.22 -22.59 3.20
N ARG A 166 -7.36 -23.21 2.37
CA ARG A 166 -7.74 -23.96 1.16
C ARG A 166 -8.44 -23.13 0.08
N GLU A 167 -8.50 -21.81 0.24
CA GLU A 167 -8.98 -20.91 -0.83
C GLU A 167 -8.09 -21.02 -2.07
N ILE A 168 -8.70 -20.91 -3.24
CA ILE A 168 -7.98 -20.93 -4.52
C ILE A 168 -7.60 -19.50 -4.90
N LEU A 169 -6.31 -19.27 -5.08
CA LEU A 169 -5.79 -18.04 -5.68
C LEU A 169 -5.91 -18.17 -7.21
N ALA A 170 -7.05 -17.75 -7.75
CA ALA A 170 -7.30 -17.61 -9.19
C ALA A 170 -6.59 -16.38 -9.76
#